data_AF-A0A316YST2-F1
#
_entry.id   AF-A0A316YST2-F1
#
_cell.length_a   1.000
_cell.length_b   1.000
_cell.length_c   1.000
_cell.angle_alpha   90.00
_cell.angle_beta   90.00
_cell.angle_gamma   90.00
#
_symmetry.space_group_name_H-M   'P 1'
#
loop_
_entity.id
_entity.type
_entity.pdbx_description
1 polymer ?
#
loop_
_entity_poly.entity_id
_entity_poly.type
_entity_poly.pdbx_seq_one_letter_code
_entity_poly.pdbx_strand_id
1 'polypeptide(L)'
;MDPFQIRLECLSLVRRLSASQQSIQKVVDFAMRHASSAADDVWDCLVSECARAGLNAKLNILFLLDALLLSIVDPVGHAASCNAAQAQASAAYLAMALRDLRKIVDAVVPHDRSDAVRLNAGSTQKVLESWRSLQLFDSELLRGIEDELEARKNSLATEAPHKLADFSRQDIQRRMEEDRERVS
;
A
#
# COMPACT_ATOMS: atom_id res chain seq x y z
N MET A 1 15.80 -14.95 14.05
CA MET A 1 15.84 -13.50 14.26
C MET A 1 14.71 -13.16 15.21
N ASP A 2 14.96 -12.41 16.27
CA ASP A 2 13.89 -11.99 17.18
C ASP A 2 12.99 -10.91 16.51
N PRO A 3 11.76 -10.69 17.00
CA PRO A 3 10.83 -9.75 16.38
C PRO A 3 11.34 -8.31 16.30
N PHE A 4 12.15 -7.86 17.27
CA PHE A 4 12.70 -6.50 17.27
C PHE A 4 13.70 -6.31 16.12
N GLN A 5 14.59 -7.27 15.90
CA GLN A 5 15.53 -7.25 14.77
C GLN A 5 14.78 -7.29 13.42
N ILE A 6 13.74 -8.13 13.31
CA ILE A 6 12.89 -8.21 12.10
C ILE A 6 12.25 -6.85 11.81
N ARG A 7 11.69 -6.19 12.84
CA ARG A 7 11.10 -4.86 12.69
C ARG A 7 12.12 -3.82 12.22
N LEU A 8 13.34 -3.85 12.76
CA LEU A 8 14.39 -2.91 12.39
C LEU A 8 14.85 -3.09 10.93
N GLU A 9 14.94 -4.34 10.47
CA GLU A 9 15.25 -4.66 9.08
C GLU A 9 14.10 -4.28 8.14
N CYS A 10 12.85 -4.58 8.52
CA CYS A 10 11.65 -4.16 7.79
C CYS A 10 11.65 -2.64 7.57
N LEU A 11 11.89 -1.87 8.64
CA LEU A 11 11.97 -0.42 8.59
C LEU A 11 13.05 0.08 7.60
N SER A 12 14.22 -0.57 7.60
CA SER A 12 15.31 -0.25 6.67
C SER A 12 14.95 -0.53 5.22
N LEU A 13 14.20 -1.60 4.96
CA LEU A 13 13.69 -1.93 3.62
C LEU A 13 12.63 -0.93 3.17
N VAL A 14 11.62 -0.66 4.00
CA VAL A 14 10.52 0.26 3.68
C VAL A 14 11.01 1.69 3.42
N ARG A 15 12.03 2.16 4.16
CA ARG A 15 12.62 3.49 3.93
C ARG A 15 13.35 3.64 2.60
N ARG A 16 13.73 2.53 1.97
CA ARG A 16 14.38 2.48 0.65
C ARG A 16 13.40 2.05 -0.46
N LEU A 17 12.12 1.89 -0.12
CA LEU A 17 11.09 1.49 -1.06
C LEU A 17 10.90 2.56 -2.15
N SER A 18 10.89 2.11 -3.40
CA SER A 18 10.59 2.92 -4.59
C SER A 18 9.45 2.27 -5.36
N ALA A 19 9.04 2.88 -6.47
CA ALA A 19 8.02 2.32 -7.36
C ALA A 19 8.47 1.07 -8.12
N SER A 20 9.78 0.81 -8.21
CA SER A 20 10.30 -0.33 -8.96
C SER A 20 9.81 -1.68 -8.40
N GLN A 21 9.43 -2.59 -9.31
CA GLN A 21 8.98 -3.94 -8.95
C GLN A 21 10.04 -4.70 -8.13
N GLN A 22 11.32 -4.48 -8.41
CA GLN A 22 12.39 -5.12 -7.66
C GLN A 22 12.45 -4.64 -6.20
N SER A 23 12.22 -3.34 -5.94
CA SER A 23 12.19 -2.81 -4.58
C SER A 23 10.99 -3.35 -3.81
N ILE A 24 9.81 -3.37 -4.45
CA ILE A 24 8.59 -3.95 -3.89
C ILE A 24 8.77 -5.43 -3.55
N GLN A 25 9.22 -6.24 -4.51
CA GLN A 25 9.36 -7.69 -4.31
C GLN A 25 10.33 -8.05 -3.19
N LYS A 26 11.41 -7.28 -3.01
CA LYS A 26 12.34 -7.48 -1.88
C LYS A 26 11.64 -7.38 -0.53
N VAL A 27 10.68 -6.48 -0.38
CA VAL A 27 9.94 -6.32 0.88
C VAL A 27 8.84 -7.37 1.01
N VAL A 28 8.20 -7.76 -0.09
CA VAL A 28 7.24 -8.89 -0.11
C VAL A 28 7.92 -10.18 0.34
N ASP A 29 9.06 -10.53 -0.26
CA ASP A 29 9.84 -11.74 0.08
C ASP A 29 10.27 -11.73 1.54
N PHE A 30 10.64 -10.56 2.06
CA PHE A 30 10.96 -10.38 3.48
C PHE A 30 9.73 -10.64 4.37
N ALA A 31 8.60 -10.02 4.05
CA ALA A 31 7.36 -10.18 4.81
C ALA A 31 6.86 -11.64 4.82
N MET A 32 6.96 -12.33 3.68
CA MET A 32 6.55 -13.73 3.55
C MET A 32 7.51 -14.68 4.28
N ARG A 33 8.82 -14.41 4.26
CA ARG A 33 9.82 -15.17 5.02
C ARG A 33 9.58 -15.11 6.52
N HIS A 34 9.12 -13.97 7.03
CA HIS A 34 8.92 -13.72 8.46
C HIS A 34 7.46 -13.80 8.91
N ALA A 35 6.53 -14.18 8.03
CA ALA A 35 5.11 -14.27 8.35
C ALA A 35 4.85 -15.16 9.58
N SER A 36 5.43 -16.36 9.62
CA SER A 36 5.14 -17.35 10.67
C SER A 36 5.61 -16.95 12.08
N SER A 37 6.57 -16.05 12.19
CA SER A 37 7.15 -15.66 13.49
C SER A 37 6.92 -14.21 13.88
N ALA A 38 6.60 -13.33 12.93
CA ALA A 38 6.54 -11.88 13.15
C ALA A 38 5.58 -11.14 12.19
N ALA A 39 4.52 -11.80 11.71
CA ALA A 39 3.54 -11.14 10.82
C ALA A 39 2.98 -9.84 11.42
N ASP A 40 2.60 -9.84 12.69
CA ASP A 40 2.06 -8.65 13.36
C ASP A 40 3.08 -7.50 13.39
N ASP A 41 4.33 -7.77 13.80
CA ASP A 41 5.40 -6.78 13.85
C ASP A 41 5.74 -6.20 12.47
N VAL A 42 5.76 -7.06 11.44
CA VAL A 42 5.98 -6.64 10.05
C VAL A 42 4.83 -5.77 9.59
N TRP A 43 3.58 -6.22 9.76
CA TRP A 43 2.40 -5.47 9.34
C TRP A 43 2.31 -4.11 10.02
N ASP A 44 2.48 -4.08 11.34
CA ASP A 44 2.49 -2.85 12.11
C ASP A 44 3.60 -1.91 11.67
N CYS A 45 4.77 -2.44 11.27
CA CYS A 45 5.84 -1.63 10.69
C CYS A 45 5.39 -0.98 9.37
N LEU A 46 4.80 -1.76 8.45
CA LEU A 46 4.34 -1.27 7.14
C LEU A 46 3.28 -0.17 7.31
N VAL A 47 2.25 -0.42 8.12
CA VAL A 47 1.15 0.53 8.35
C VAL A 47 1.62 1.77 9.11
N SER A 48 2.51 1.61 10.09
CA SER A 48 3.09 2.75 10.84
C SER A 48 3.95 3.65 9.95
N GLU A 49 4.78 3.06 9.09
CA GLU A 49 5.59 3.85 8.15
C GLU A 49 4.70 4.49 7.07
N CYS A 50 3.65 3.82 6.61
CA CYS A 50 2.65 4.41 5.73
C CYS A 50 2.04 5.67 6.35
N ALA A 51 1.66 5.63 7.63
CA ALA A 51 1.08 6.78 8.30
C ALA A 51 2.03 8.00 8.35
N ARG A 52 3.34 7.78 8.48
CA ARG A 52 4.36 8.83 8.71
C ARG A 52 5.09 9.31 7.45
N ALA A 53 5.06 8.54 6.37
CA ALA A 53 5.79 8.81 5.14
C ALA A 53 5.29 10.05 4.38
N GLY A 54 6.10 10.58 3.44
CA GLY A 54 5.64 11.59 2.48
C GLY A 54 4.69 11.00 1.43
N LEU A 55 3.94 11.84 0.70
CA LEU A 55 2.88 11.39 -0.22
C LEU A 55 3.32 10.33 -1.24
N ASN A 56 4.56 10.43 -1.74
CA ASN A 56 5.10 9.48 -2.70
C ASN A 56 5.44 8.14 -2.06
N ALA A 57 6.12 8.16 -0.92
CA ALA A 57 6.43 6.95 -0.18
C ALA A 57 5.15 6.26 0.36
N LYS A 58 4.12 7.02 0.78
CA LYS A 58 2.78 6.50 1.08
C LYS A 58 2.21 5.68 -0.06
N LEU A 59 2.31 6.21 -1.29
CA LEU A 59 1.81 5.52 -2.47
C LEU A 59 2.64 4.27 -2.80
N ASN A 60 3.97 4.32 -2.66
CA ASN A 60 4.83 3.15 -2.81
C ASN A 60 4.48 2.05 -1.80
N ILE A 61 4.19 2.43 -0.55
CA ILE A 61 3.77 1.47 0.48
C ILE A 61 2.41 0.86 0.12
N LEU A 62 1.46 1.62 -0.45
CA LEU A 62 0.20 1.05 -0.94
C LEU A 62 0.43 -0.01 -2.04
N PHE A 63 1.31 0.25 -3.01
CA PHE A 63 1.67 -0.74 -4.04
C PHE A 63 2.41 -1.96 -3.47
N LEU A 64 3.23 -1.75 -2.43
CA LEU A 64 3.82 -2.86 -1.69
C LEU A 64 2.75 -3.72 -1.01
N LEU A 65 1.77 -3.10 -0.34
CA LEU A 65 0.67 -3.82 0.30
C LEU A 65 -0.18 -4.57 -0.72
N ASP A 66 -0.47 -3.95 -1.86
CA ASP A 66 -1.12 -4.61 -3.00
C ASP A 66 -0.36 -5.87 -3.44
N ALA A 67 0.93 -5.74 -3.75
CA ALA A 67 1.76 -6.88 -4.16
C ALA A 67 1.84 -7.98 -3.08
N LEU A 68 1.95 -7.59 -1.80
CA LEU A 68 1.95 -8.54 -0.68
C LEU A 68 0.63 -9.32 -0.63
N LEU A 69 -0.50 -8.64 -0.68
CA LEU A 69 -1.81 -9.29 -0.56
C LEU A 69 -2.13 -10.16 -1.79
N LEU A 70 -1.79 -9.69 -2.99
CA LEU A 70 -1.94 -10.49 -4.21
C LEU A 70 -1.04 -11.73 -4.22
N SER A 71 0.16 -11.65 -3.65
CA SER A 71 1.04 -12.83 -3.52
C SER A 71 0.47 -13.93 -2.63
N ILE A 72 -0.49 -13.60 -1.75
CA ILE A 72 -1.17 -14.54 -0.86
C ILE A 72 -2.35 -15.22 -1.57
N VAL A 73 -2.99 -14.50 -2.49
CA VAL A 73 -4.26 -14.91 -3.13
C VAL A 73 -4.07 -15.48 -4.54
N ASP A 74 -2.84 -15.55 -5.06
CA ASP A 74 -2.54 -15.99 -6.42
C ASP A 74 -3.39 -17.22 -6.87
N PRO A 75 -4.33 -17.03 -7.83
CA PRO A 75 -5.20 -18.10 -8.31
C PRO A 75 -4.48 -19.13 -9.18
N VAL A 76 -3.20 -18.93 -9.56
CA VAL A 76 -2.44 -19.81 -10.47
C VAL A 76 -1.52 -20.80 -9.74
N GLY A 77 -1.53 -20.82 -8.39
CA GLY A 77 -0.84 -21.89 -7.65
C GLY A 77 0.69 -21.79 -7.64
N HIS A 78 1.25 -20.58 -7.81
CA HIS A 78 2.65 -20.32 -7.48
C HIS A 78 2.85 -19.88 -6.03
N ALA A 79 1.85 -20.07 -5.16
CA ALA A 79 2.04 -20.04 -3.71
C ALA A 79 3.22 -20.95 -3.37
N ALA A 80 4.39 -20.34 -3.24
CA ALA A 80 5.67 -20.99 -3.37
C ALA A 80 5.84 -21.95 -2.21
N SER A 81 5.53 -23.23 -2.41
CA SER A 81 5.81 -24.33 -1.45
C SER A 81 5.65 -23.90 0.01
N CYS A 82 4.55 -23.21 0.35
CA CYS A 82 4.34 -22.74 1.70
C CYS A 82 3.82 -23.91 2.54
N ASN A 83 4.51 -24.24 3.62
CA ASN A 83 3.94 -25.17 4.59
C ASN A 83 2.69 -24.56 5.24
N ALA A 84 1.86 -25.40 5.87
CA ALA A 84 0.59 -24.96 6.46
C ALA A 84 0.74 -23.78 7.44
N ALA A 85 1.86 -23.71 8.17
CA ALA A 85 2.15 -22.61 9.09
C ALA A 85 2.41 -21.29 8.36
N GLN A 86 3.13 -21.31 7.23
CA GLN A 86 3.32 -20.12 6.39
C GLN A 86 2.03 -19.69 5.70
N ALA A 87 1.20 -20.63 5.24
CA ALA A 87 -0.11 -20.31 4.66
C ALA A 87 -1.02 -19.61 5.69
N GLN A 88 -1.08 -20.15 6.91
CA GLN A 88 -1.86 -19.56 8.00
C GLN A 88 -1.37 -18.16 8.38
N ALA A 89 -0.05 -17.97 8.45
CA ALA A 89 0.54 -16.67 8.77
C ALA A 89 0.37 -15.66 7.64
N SER A 90 0.40 -16.11 6.39
CA SER A 90 0.09 -15.29 5.22
C SER A 90 -1.37 -14.85 5.22
N ALA A 91 -2.31 -15.74 5.60
CA ALA A 91 -3.70 -15.39 5.78
C ALA A 91 -3.92 -14.34 6.90
N ALA A 92 -3.00 -14.23 7.87
CA ALA A 92 -3.05 -13.17 8.87
C ALA A 92 -2.89 -11.76 8.26
N TYR A 93 -2.08 -11.61 7.21
CA TYR A 93 -1.95 -10.33 6.51
C TYR A 93 -3.27 -9.89 5.85
N LEU A 94 -4.07 -10.81 5.32
CA LEU A 94 -5.41 -10.48 4.79
C LEU A 94 -6.35 -10.00 5.90
N ALA A 95 -6.35 -10.68 7.06
CA ALA A 95 -7.18 -10.27 8.19
C ALA A 95 -6.78 -8.89 8.74
N MET A 96 -5.48 -8.62 8.85
CA MET A 96 -4.97 -7.33 9.26
C MET A 96 -5.23 -6.23 8.22
N ALA A 97 -5.12 -6.56 6.93
CA ALA A 97 -5.48 -5.66 5.83
C ALA A 97 -6.95 -5.27 5.89
N LEU A 98 -7.86 -6.23 6.10
CA LEU A 98 -9.28 -5.96 6.25
C LEU A 98 -9.55 -5.03 7.45
N ARG A 99 -8.91 -5.29 8.59
CA ARG A 99 -9.01 -4.45 9.80
C ARG A 99 -8.56 -3.01 9.55
N ASP A 100 -7.42 -2.84 8.87
CA ASP A 100 -6.75 -1.54 8.73
C ASP A 100 -7.05 -0.85 7.39
N LEU A 101 -7.87 -1.45 6.52
CA LEU A 101 -8.13 -1.00 5.15
C LEU A 101 -8.44 0.50 5.06
N ARG A 102 -9.42 0.94 5.86
CA ARG A 102 -9.85 2.34 5.91
C ARG A 102 -8.73 3.26 6.39
N LYS A 103 -8.01 2.85 7.43
CA LYS A 103 -6.87 3.58 7.99
C LYS A 103 -5.74 3.73 6.97
N ILE A 104 -5.47 2.70 6.17
CA ILE A 104 -4.47 2.75 5.10
C ILE A 104 -4.90 3.74 4.01
N VAL A 105 -6.16 3.65 3.56
CA VAL A 105 -6.71 4.58 2.55
C VAL A 105 -6.65 6.03 3.04
N ASP A 106 -7.08 6.30 4.27
CA ASP A 106 -7.05 7.64 4.85
C ASP A 106 -5.62 8.13 5.11
N ALA A 107 -4.67 7.23 5.37
CA ALA A 107 -3.26 7.58 5.46
C ALA A 107 -2.66 7.98 4.11
N VAL A 108 -3.05 7.30 3.01
CA VAL A 108 -2.54 7.56 1.65
C VAL A 108 -3.24 8.74 1.00
N VAL A 109 -4.55 8.90 1.26
CA VAL A 109 -5.41 9.95 0.72
C VAL A 109 -6.24 10.61 1.84
N PRO A 110 -5.63 11.45 2.69
CA PRO A 110 -6.34 12.13 3.76
C PRO A 110 -7.43 13.07 3.23
N HIS A 111 -8.51 13.22 3.99
CA HIS A 111 -9.64 14.09 3.64
C HIS A 111 -9.29 15.58 3.58
N ASP A 112 -8.33 16.01 4.40
CA ASP A 112 -7.94 17.40 4.62
C ASP A 112 -6.73 17.83 3.79
N ARG A 113 -6.25 16.97 2.88
CA ARG A 113 -5.02 17.17 2.09
C ARG A 113 -5.31 17.11 0.60
N SER A 114 -5.57 18.27 0.01
CA SER A 114 -5.87 18.41 -1.41
C SER A 114 -4.75 17.93 -2.34
N ASP A 115 -3.49 18.11 -1.94
CA ASP A 115 -2.32 17.58 -2.63
C ASP A 115 -2.33 16.04 -2.69
N ALA A 116 -2.67 15.39 -1.57
CA ALA A 116 -2.77 13.94 -1.51
C ALA A 116 -3.91 13.39 -2.39
N VAL A 117 -5.08 14.01 -2.35
CA VAL A 117 -6.21 13.61 -3.19
C VAL A 117 -5.86 13.76 -4.68
N ARG A 118 -5.24 14.88 -5.09
CA ARG A 118 -4.84 15.09 -6.49
C ARG A 118 -3.79 14.08 -6.96
N LEU A 119 -2.84 13.72 -6.12
CA LEU A 119 -1.68 12.91 -6.51
C LEU A 119 -1.84 11.40 -6.29
N ASN A 120 -2.62 10.98 -5.28
CA ASN A 120 -2.70 9.58 -4.87
C ASN A 120 -4.08 8.94 -5.13
N ALA A 121 -5.17 9.71 -5.22
CA ALA A 121 -6.52 9.14 -5.26
C ALA A 121 -6.76 8.22 -6.46
N GLY A 122 -6.30 8.62 -7.66
CA GLY A 122 -6.49 7.81 -8.87
C GLY A 122 -5.80 6.44 -8.79
N SER A 123 -4.57 6.40 -8.27
CA SER A 123 -3.85 5.13 -8.08
C SER A 123 -4.44 4.29 -6.95
N THR A 124 -4.88 4.94 -5.87
CA THR A 124 -5.54 4.25 -4.75
C THR A 124 -6.85 3.60 -5.20
N GLN A 125 -7.63 4.31 -6.03
CA GLN A 125 -8.88 3.80 -6.60
C GLN A 125 -8.64 2.56 -7.46
N LYS A 126 -7.62 2.55 -8.32
CA LYS A 126 -7.26 1.37 -9.12
C LYS A 126 -6.89 0.15 -8.27
N VAL A 127 -6.18 0.35 -7.16
CA VAL A 127 -5.84 -0.74 -6.22
C VAL A 127 -7.12 -1.31 -5.58
N LEU A 128 -8.03 -0.45 -5.13
CA LEU A 128 -9.32 -0.89 -4.56
C LEU A 128 -10.18 -1.63 -5.59
N GLU A 129 -10.23 -1.14 -6.83
CA GLU A 129 -10.95 -1.79 -7.93
C GLU A 129 -10.36 -3.17 -8.25
N SER A 130 -9.03 -3.29 -8.25
CA SER A 130 -8.33 -4.56 -8.41
C SER A 130 -8.72 -5.55 -7.31
N TRP A 131 -8.61 -5.14 -6.04
CA TRP A 131 -8.99 -5.95 -4.88
C TRP A 131 -10.46 -6.38 -4.94
N ARG A 132 -11.35 -5.51 -5.40
CA ARG A 132 -12.78 -5.81 -5.56
C ARG A 132 -13.01 -6.81 -6.68
N SER A 133 -12.34 -6.65 -7.82
CA SER A 133 -12.46 -7.54 -8.97
C SER A 133 -11.96 -8.95 -8.69
N LEU A 134 -10.90 -9.06 -7.89
CA LEU A 134 -10.29 -10.31 -7.44
C LEU A 134 -10.98 -10.90 -6.21
N GLN A 135 -12.03 -10.25 -5.70
CA GLN A 135 -12.76 -10.66 -4.49
C GLN A 135 -11.85 -10.83 -3.27
N LEU A 136 -10.82 -10.01 -3.17
CA LEU A 136 -9.86 -10.02 -2.07
C LEU A 136 -10.52 -9.67 -0.73
N PHE A 137 -11.46 -8.72 -0.78
CA PHE A 137 -12.30 -8.32 0.34
C PHE A 137 -13.76 -8.21 -0.11
N ASP A 138 -14.65 -8.01 0.86
CA ASP A 138 -16.07 -7.81 0.61
C ASP A 138 -16.32 -6.67 -0.41
N SER A 139 -17.21 -6.94 -1.38
CA SER A 139 -17.44 -6.04 -2.51
C SER A 139 -18.16 -4.77 -2.10
N GLU A 140 -19.09 -4.85 -1.14
CA GLU A 140 -19.84 -3.69 -0.64
C GLU A 140 -18.95 -2.78 0.19
N LEU A 141 -18.08 -3.36 1.03
CA LEU A 141 -17.07 -2.62 1.78
C LEU A 141 -16.14 -1.84 0.85
N LEU A 142 -15.57 -2.49 -0.16
CA LEU A 142 -14.67 -1.83 -1.11
C LEU A 142 -15.39 -0.75 -1.91
N ARG A 143 -16.63 -1.01 -2.36
CA ARG A 143 -17.44 -0.01 -3.05
C ARG A 143 -17.69 1.23 -2.19
N GLY A 144 -18.03 1.06 -0.91
CA GLY A 144 -18.24 2.19 -0.01
C GLY A 144 -17.01 3.07 0.15
N ILE A 145 -15.82 2.46 0.20
CA ILE A 145 -14.54 3.20 0.27
C ILE A 145 -14.24 3.90 -1.07
N GLU A 146 -14.46 3.23 -2.19
CA GLU A 146 -14.33 3.81 -3.54
C GLU A 146 -15.23 5.05 -3.71
N ASP A 147 -16.50 4.97 -3.31
CA ASP A 147 -17.48 6.04 -3.44
C ASP A 147 -17.09 7.27 -2.61
N GLU A 148 -16.59 7.05 -1.39
CA GLU A 148 -16.07 8.13 -0.55
C GLU A 148 -14.82 8.79 -1.14
N LEU A 149 -13.92 8.00 -1.72
CA LEU A 149 -12.73 8.52 -2.39
C LEU A 149 -13.11 9.34 -3.63
N GLU A 150 -14.13 8.91 -4.37
CA GLU A 150 -14.68 9.66 -5.50
C GLU A 150 -15.35 10.96 -5.05
N ALA A 151 -16.11 10.93 -3.96
CA ALA A 151 -16.70 12.13 -3.37
C ALA A 151 -15.63 13.16 -2.95
N ARG A 152 -14.48 12.69 -2.38
CA ARG A 152 -13.32 13.56 -2.08
C ARG A 152 -12.76 14.21 -3.35
N LYS A 153 -12.57 13.44 -4.42
CA LYS A 153 -12.09 13.96 -5.72
C LYS A 153 -13.05 15.01 -6.31
N ASN A 154 -14.35 14.73 -6.28
CA ASN A 154 -15.38 15.62 -6.81
C ASN A 154 -15.46 16.94 -6.03
N SER A 155 -15.35 16.88 -4.70
CA SER A 155 -15.32 18.08 -3.86
C SER A 155 -14.15 19.01 -4.26
N LEU A 156 -12.97 18.43 -4.50
CA LEU A 156 -11.78 19.16 -4.93
C LEU A 156 -11.81 19.71 -6.36
N ALA A 157 -12.61 19.12 -7.25
CA ALA A 157 -12.81 19.65 -8.60
C ALA A 157 -13.59 20.97 -8.57
N THR A 158 -14.40 21.20 -7.54
CA THR A 158 -15.17 22.44 -7.35
C THR A 158 -14.40 23.55 -6.64
N GLU A 159 -13.28 23.21 -5.98
CA GLU A 159 -12.40 24.19 -5.34
C GLU A 159 -11.54 24.92 -6.39
N ALA A 160 -11.35 26.23 -6.18
CA ALA A 160 -10.40 27.01 -6.98
C ALA A 160 -9.01 26.35 -6.94
N PRO A 161 -8.20 26.45 -8.00
CA PRO A 161 -6.88 25.85 -8.02
C PRO A 161 -6.01 26.45 -6.92
N HIS A 162 -5.96 25.75 -5.78
CA HIS A 162 -4.99 25.99 -4.74
C HIS A 162 -3.59 25.68 -5.29
N LYS A 163 -2.61 26.51 -4.94
CA LYS A 163 -1.21 26.16 -5.19
C LYS A 163 -0.96 24.79 -4.58
N LEU A 164 -0.56 23.83 -5.41
CA LEU A 164 0.05 22.60 -4.91
C LEU A 164 1.16 23.01 -3.93
N ALA A 165 1.36 22.22 -2.88
CA ALA A 165 2.50 22.43 -1.99
C ALA A 165 3.78 22.63 -2.83
N ASP A 166 4.69 23.50 -2.39
CA ASP A 166 5.93 23.78 -3.11
C ASP A 166 6.81 22.51 -3.14
N PHE A 167 6.58 21.65 -4.12
CA PHE A 167 7.42 20.49 -4.40
C PHE A 167 8.72 20.99 -5.05
N SER A 168 9.86 20.46 -4.60
CA SER A 168 11.12 20.76 -5.28
C SER A 168 11.10 20.16 -6.69
N ARG A 169 11.88 20.73 -7.62
CA ARG A 169 12.04 20.14 -8.97
C ARG A 169 12.53 18.69 -8.90
N GLN A 170 13.36 18.36 -7.92
CA GLN A 170 13.86 17.01 -7.71
C GLN A 170 12.74 16.05 -7.28
N ASP A 171 11.85 16.50 -6.40
CA ASP A 171 10.69 15.69 -5.97
C ASP A 171 9.73 15.44 -7.13
N ILE A 172 9.46 16.47 -7.94
CA ILE A 172 8.62 16.36 -9.13
C ILE A 172 9.22 15.36 -10.12
N GLN A 173 10.52 15.49 -10.44
CA GLN A 173 11.19 14.59 -11.37
C GLN A 173 11.18 13.15 -10.87
N ARG A 174 11.49 12.92 -9.58
CA ARG A 174 11.43 11.60 -8.97
C ARG A 174 10.03 11.01 -9.05
N ARG A 175 9.00 11.81 -8.73
CA ARG A 175 7.60 11.40 -8.80
C ARG A 175 7.21 10.96 -10.22
N MET A 176 7.59 11.75 -11.23
CA MET A 176 7.30 11.44 -12.64
C MET A 176 7.98 10.15 -13.10
N GLU A 177 9.23 9.92 -12.68
CA GLU A 177 9.96 8.69 -12.98
C GLU A 177 9.30 7.48 -12.32
N GLU A 178 8.92 7.61 -11.05
CA GLU A 178 8.19 6.55 -10.35
C GLU A 178 6.78 6.29 -10.93
N ASP A 179 6.06 7.33 -11.34
CA ASP A 179 4.76 7.18 -12.01
C ASP A 179 4.90 6.47 -13.35
N ARG A 180 6.01 6.71 -14.07
CA ARG A 180 6.36 5.96 -15.29
C ARG A 180 6.67 4.50 -14.99
N GLU A 181 7.39 4.20 -13.91
CA GLU A 181 7.65 2.81 -13.50
C GLU A 181 6.38 2.05 -13.14
N ARG A 182 5.40 2.69 -12.48
CA ARG A 182 4.12 2.05 -12.06
C ARG A 182 3.24 1.58 -13.21
N VAL A 183 3.43 2.11 -14.41
CA VAL A 183 2.63 1.78 -15.61
C VAL A 183 3.41 1.01 -16.67
N SER A 184 4.69 0.72 -16.42
CA SER A 184 5.57 -0.07 -17.30
C SER A 184 5.42 -1.56 -17.04
#